data_AF-A0A960E6T1-F1
#
_entry.id   AF-A0A960E6T1-F1
#
_cell.length_a   1.000
_cell.length_b   1.000
_cell.length_c   1.000
_cell.angle_alpha   90.00
_cell.angle_beta   90.00
_cell.angle_gamma   90.00
#
_symmetry.space_group_name_H-M   'P 1'
#
loop_
_entity.id
_entity.type
_entity.pdbx_description
1 polymer ?
#
loop_
_entity_poly.entity_id
_entity_poly.type
_entity_poly.pdbx_seq_one_letter_code
_entity_poly.pdbx_strand_id
1 'polypeptide(L)'
;MVENVDPYWALVDVLAESATRIGTVAWGAGGQVEQSIVSLWETGVADPGQVWYWGDADPEGVQIASRAAAAVEQAGVGRLIPHPGLWRAYATLPGTDAGFVEWGAVPAGWLGELWDALVDARATSSRIAQERLTVDALRAAVGGSQ
;
A
#
# COMPACT_ATOMS: atom_id res chain seq x y z
N MET A 1 2.60 -6.40 1.50
CA MET A 1 3.43 -5.48 2.29
C MET A 1 2.56 -4.31 2.72
N VAL A 2 2.57 -4.02 4.02
CA VAL A 2 1.82 -2.93 4.66
C VAL A 2 2.84 -1.99 5.30
N GLU A 3 2.60 -0.68 5.26
CA GLU A 3 3.53 0.30 5.83
C GLU A 3 3.46 0.34 7.37
N ASN A 4 2.25 0.37 7.92
CA ASN A 4 2.04 0.53 9.36
C ASN A 4 1.66 -0.79 10.06
N VAL A 5 1.98 -0.88 11.35
CA VAL A 5 1.76 -2.07 12.19
C VAL A 5 0.29 -2.31 12.55
N ASP A 6 -0.48 -1.26 12.84
CA ASP A 6 -1.88 -1.43 13.23
C ASP A 6 -2.73 -1.93 12.04
N PRO A 7 -2.62 -1.36 10.84
CA PRO A 7 -3.28 -1.89 9.65
C PRO A 7 -2.79 -3.27 9.24
N TYR A 8 -1.53 -3.62 9.56
CA TYR A 8 -1.01 -4.97 9.37
C TYR A 8 -1.82 -6.00 10.17
N TRP A 9 -2.03 -5.77 11.47
CA TRP A 9 -2.79 -6.70 12.32
C TRP A 9 -4.24 -6.84 11.86
N ALA A 10 -4.87 -5.71 11.54
CA ALA A 10 -6.24 -5.72 11.02
C ALA A 10 -6.35 -6.52 9.70
N LEU A 11 -5.38 -6.39 8.80
CA LEU A 11 -5.36 -7.15 7.55
C LEU A 11 -5.09 -8.64 7.77
N VAL A 12 -4.22 -9.01 8.70
CA VAL A 12 -3.99 -10.43 9.03
C VAL A 12 -5.29 -11.09 9.48
N ASP A 13 -6.05 -10.46 10.37
CA ASP A 13 -7.33 -10.98 10.85
C ASP A 13 -8.36 -11.07 9.71
N VAL A 14 -8.49 -10.01 8.90
CA VAL A 14 -9.40 -9.96 7.76
C VAL A 14 -9.08 -11.06 6.74
N LEU A 15 -7.81 -11.27 6.43
CA LEU A 15 -7.38 -12.25 5.43
C LEU A 15 -7.50 -13.68 5.95
N ALA A 16 -7.32 -13.93 7.25
CA ALA A 16 -7.54 -15.24 7.86
C ALA A 16 -9.00 -15.73 7.72
N GLU A 17 -9.96 -14.79 7.68
CA GLU A 17 -11.39 -15.06 7.50
C GLU A 17 -11.82 -15.11 6.03
N SER A 18 -10.94 -14.76 5.09
CA SER A 18 -11.28 -14.53 3.69
C SER A 18 -10.73 -15.62 2.76
N ALA A 19 -11.52 -16.03 1.77
CA ALA A 19 -11.00 -16.82 0.64
C ALA A 19 -10.20 -15.90 -0.30
N THR A 20 -8.90 -15.75 -0.02
CA THR A 20 -7.97 -14.87 -0.74
C THR A 20 -6.78 -15.65 -1.29
N ARG A 21 -6.13 -15.09 -2.32
CA ARG A 21 -4.85 -15.61 -2.84
C ARG A 21 -3.63 -15.04 -2.10
N ILE A 22 -3.84 -14.12 -1.15
CA ILE A 22 -2.78 -13.56 -0.32
C ILE A 22 -2.35 -14.62 0.70
N GLY A 23 -1.19 -15.24 0.49
CA GLY A 23 -0.66 -16.27 1.38
C GLY A 23 0.19 -15.74 2.54
N THR A 24 0.64 -14.49 2.47
CA THR A 24 1.49 -13.89 3.51
C THR A 24 1.31 -12.37 3.57
N VAL A 25 1.24 -11.83 4.78
CA VAL A 25 1.29 -10.40 5.04
C VAL A 25 2.60 -10.09 5.76
N ALA A 26 3.26 -9.03 5.33
CA ALA A 26 4.43 -8.47 5.99
C ALA A 26 4.22 -6.96 6.17
N TRP A 27 4.89 -6.38 7.17
CA TRP A 27 4.97 -4.93 7.33
C TRP A 27 6.41 -4.44 7.18
N GLY A 28 6.58 -3.19 6.74
CA GLY A 28 7.86 -2.47 6.80
C GLY A 28 7.63 -1.00 7.14
N ALA A 29 8.36 -0.46 8.12
CA ALA A 29 8.15 0.92 8.57
C ALA A 29 8.94 1.92 7.70
N GLY A 30 8.22 2.85 7.06
CA GLY A 30 8.81 3.98 6.35
C GLY A 30 9.86 3.57 5.31
N GLY A 31 11.00 4.27 5.30
CA GLY A 31 12.12 3.98 4.37
C GLY A 31 12.74 2.58 4.49
N GLN A 32 12.40 1.80 5.52
CA GLN A 32 12.89 0.42 5.67
C GLN A 32 12.10 -0.59 4.82
N VAL A 33 10.98 -0.19 4.21
CA VAL A 33 10.21 -1.03 3.28
C VAL A 33 11.11 -1.55 2.15
N GLU A 34 11.97 -0.70 1.60
CA GLU A 34 12.87 -1.04 0.49
C GLU A 34 13.79 -2.24 0.85
N GLN A 35 14.40 -2.21 2.02
CA GLN A 35 15.29 -3.28 2.48
C GLN A 35 14.50 -4.52 2.90
N SER A 36 13.41 -4.32 3.63
CA SER A 36 12.57 -5.41 4.15
C SER A 36 11.99 -6.25 3.02
N ILE A 37 11.61 -5.60 1.91
CA ILE A 37 11.01 -6.32 0.80
C ILE A 37 12.04 -7.16 0.05
N VAL A 38 13.24 -6.65 -0.21
CA VAL A 38 14.32 -7.42 -0.85
C VAL A 38 14.69 -8.63 0.01
N SER A 39 14.84 -8.44 1.33
CA SER A 39 15.17 -9.54 2.23
C SER A 39 14.06 -10.61 2.35
N LEU A 40 12.78 -10.25 2.13
CA LEU A 40 11.69 -11.25 2.06
C LEU A 40 11.89 -12.24 0.91
N TRP A 41 12.43 -11.79 -0.23
CA TRP A 41 12.77 -12.68 -1.35
C TRP A 41 14.03 -13.51 -1.10
N GLU A 42 15.01 -12.97 -0.36
CA GLU A 42 16.25 -13.68 -0.04
C GLU A 42 16.07 -14.78 1.02
N THR A 43 15.11 -14.62 1.93
CA THR A 43 14.85 -15.56 3.04
C THR A 43 14.09 -16.83 2.63
N GLY A 44 13.76 -16.98 1.35
CA GLY A 44 13.19 -18.23 0.82
C GLY A 44 11.70 -18.42 1.12
N VAL A 45 10.97 -17.35 1.43
CA VAL A 45 9.50 -17.35 1.21
C VAL A 45 9.31 -17.73 -0.26
N ALA A 46 8.70 -18.89 -0.51
CA ALA A 46 8.53 -19.45 -1.86
C ALA A 46 8.13 -18.34 -2.82
N ASP A 47 8.90 -18.19 -3.92
CA ASP A 47 8.81 -17.08 -4.89
C ASP A 47 7.39 -16.51 -4.92
N PRO A 48 7.13 -15.38 -4.23
CA PRO A 48 5.78 -14.90 -4.04
C PRO A 48 5.12 -14.55 -5.39
N GLY A 49 5.89 -14.47 -6.47
CA GLY A 49 5.46 -14.16 -7.84
C GLY A 49 5.02 -12.70 -8.01
N GLN A 50 4.28 -12.18 -7.03
CA GLN A 50 3.71 -10.85 -6.98
C GLN A 50 3.55 -10.42 -5.52
N VAL A 51 4.05 -9.24 -5.19
CA VAL A 51 3.79 -8.63 -3.88
C VAL A 51 2.94 -7.39 -4.08
N TRP A 52 1.84 -7.35 -3.34
CA TRP A 52 1.00 -6.16 -3.23
C TRP A 52 1.53 -5.23 -2.14
N TYR A 53 1.54 -3.93 -2.42
CA TYR A 53 1.84 -2.87 -1.47
C TYR A 53 0.59 -2.04 -1.17
N TRP A 54 0.42 -1.70 0.11
CA TRP A 54 -0.52 -0.70 0.58
C TRP A 54 0.16 0.12 1.68
N GLY A 55 0.13 1.44 1.52
CA GLY A 55 0.71 2.42 2.43
C GLY A 55 -0.25 3.58 2.65
N ASP A 56 0.23 4.62 3.32
CA ASP A 56 -0.55 5.84 3.53
C ASP A 56 -0.87 6.52 2.20
N ALA A 57 -2.05 7.14 2.12
CA ALA A 57 -2.45 7.99 1.01
C ALA A 57 -1.91 9.41 1.23
N ASP A 58 -0.59 9.51 1.11
CA ASP A 58 0.17 10.75 1.19
C ASP A 58 1.41 10.71 0.25
N PRO A 59 2.14 11.83 0.11
CA PRO A 59 3.34 11.87 -0.71
C PRO A 59 4.42 10.86 -0.33
N GLU A 60 4.63 10.66 0.97
CA GLU A 60 5.71 9.81 1.47
C GLU A 60 5.39 8.32 1.22
N GLY A 61 4.18 7.88 1.52
CA GLY A 61 3.72 6.52 1.27
C GLY A 61 3.81 6.13 -0.21
N VAL A 62 3.47 7.04 -1.12
CA VAL A 62 3.61 6.81 -2.58
C VAL A 62 5.08 6.81 -3.02
N GLN A 63 5.93 7.68 -2.46
CA GLN A 63 7.35 7.71 -2.75
C GLN A 63 8.08 6.46 -2.24
N ILE A 64 7.76 5.99 -1.03
CA ILE A 64 8.29 4.75 -0.46
C ILE A 64 7.93 3.59 -1.38
N ALA A 65 6.65 3.47 -1.76
CA ALA A 65 6.20 2.41 -2.65
C ALA A 65 6.94 2.41 -4.01
N SER A 66 7.12 3.60 -4.59
CA SER A 66 7.80 3.76 -5.87
C SER A 66 9.28 3.39 -5.80
N ARG A 67 9.98 3.80 -4.73
CA ARG A 67 11.38 3.43 -4.50
C ARG A 67 11.54 1.94 -4.25
N ALA A 68 10.67 1.35 -3.42
CA ALA A 68 10.67 -0.08 -3.14
C ALA A 68 10.40 -0.89 -4.42
N ALA A 69 9.48 -0.46 -5.28
CA ALA A 69 9.23 -1.12 -6.55
C ALA A 69 10.45 -1.08 -7.48
N ALA A 70 11.14 0.06 -7.57
CA ALA A 70 12.37 0.18 -8.32
C ALA A 70 13.49 -0.72 -7.76
N ALA A 71 13.62 -0.82 -6.43
CA ALA A 71 14.60 -1.69 -5.78
C ALA A 71 14.34 -3.17 -6.08
N VAL A 72 13.06 -3.59 -6.01
CA VAL A 72 12.63 -4.97 -6.35
C VAL A 72 12.94 -5.30 -7.81
N GLU A 73 12.64 -4.38 -8.74
CA GLU A 73 12.94 -4.55 -10.16
C GLU A 73 14.45 -4.63 -10.42
N GLN A 74 15.25 -3.77 -9.77
CA GLN A 74 16.71 -3.78 -9.89
C GLN A 74 17.35 -5.05 -9.34
N ALA A 75 16.81 -5.59 -8.24
CA ALA A 75 17.27 -6.85 -7.67
C ALA A 75 16.81 -8.07 -8.49
N GLY A 76 15.88 -7.91 -9.44
CA GLY A 76 15.36 -9.00 -10.27
C GLY A 76 14.50 -9.99 -9.49
N VAL A 77 13.95 -9.58 -8.35
CA VAL A 77 13.21 -10.44 -7.41
C VAL A 77 11.71 -10.13 -7.45
N GLY A 78 11.05 -10.48 -8.55
CA GLY A 78 9.59 -10.34 -8.67
C GLY A 78 9.12 -8.92 -8.97
N ARG A 79 7.92 -8.57 -8.48
CA ARG A 79 7.27 -7.26 -8.71
C ARG A 79 6.55 -6.77 -7.47
N LEU A 80 6.67 -5.47 -7.21
CA LEU A 80 5.89 -4.75 -6.20
C LEU A 80 4.86 -3.84 -6.88
N ILE A 81 3.59 -4.15 -6.68
CA ILE A 81 2.48 -3.43 -7.31
C ILE A 81 1.49 -2.92 -6.26
N PRO A 82 0.73 -1.84 -6.52
CA PRO A 82 -0.30 -1.39 -5.60
C PRO A 82 -1.42 -2.42 -5.45
N HIS A 83 -1.95 -2.58 -4.23
CA HIS A 83 -3.16 -3.37 -4.02
C HIS A 83 -4.39 -2.58 -4.50
N PRO A 84 -5.08 -2.97 -5.59
CA PRO A 84 -6.09 -2.12 -6.22
C PRO A 84 -7.27 -1.80 -5.30
N GLY A 85 -7.82 -2.80 -4.59
CA GLY A 85 -8.96 -2.57 -3.69
C GLY A 85 -8.65 -1.62 -2.53
N LEU A 86 -7.50 -1.79 -1.87
CA LEU A 86 -7.11 -0.98 -0.70
C LEU A 86 -6.81 0.48 -1.09
N TRP A 87 -6.12 0.71 -2.21
CA TRP A 87 -5.89 2.06 -2.71
C TRP A 87 -7.19 2.74 -3.16
N ARG A 88 -8.11 2.02 -3.83
CA ARG A 88 -9.42 2.58 -4.21
C ARG A 88 -10.28 2.93 -2.99
N ALA A 89 -10.14 2.22 -1.87
CA ALA A 89 -10.92 2.48 -0.67
C ALA A 89 -10.70 3.89 -0.11
N TYR A 90 -9.53 4.49 -0.35
CA TYR A 90 -9.26 5.88 0.06
C TYR A 90 -10.18 6.91 -0.59
N ALA A 91 -10.73 6.65 -1.78
CA ALA A 91 -11.67 7.54 -2.45
C ALA A 91 -12.96 7.81 -1.64
N THR A 92 -13.23 7.00 -0.61
CA THR A 92 -14.41 7.13 0.25
C THR A 92 -14.15 7.96 1.51
N LEU A 93 -12.90 8.37 1.75
CA LEU A 93 -12.49 9.01 2.99
C LEU A 93 -12.10 10.48 2.78
N PRO A 94 -12.51 11.39 3.67
CA PRO A 94 -11.97 12.74 3.66
C PRO A 94 -10.52 12.71 4.14
N GLY A 95 -9.71 13.57 3.52
CA GLY A 95 -8.34 13.82 3.96
C GLY A 95 -8.26 14.57 5.29
N THR A 96 -7.11 14.44 5.93
CA THR A 96 -6.70 15.09 7.18
C THR A 96 -5.51 16.01 6.93
N ASP A 97 -5.28 17.00 7.79
CA ASP A 97 -4.20 17.99 7.63
C ASP A 97 -4.27 18.77 6.31
N ALA A 98 -5.48 19.16 5.91
CA ALA A 98 -5.70 19.92 4.68
C ALA A 98 -4.90 21.23 4.66
N GLY A 99 -4.20 21.47 3.54
CA GLY A 99 -3.31 22.61 3.34
C GLY A 99 -1.87 22.41 3.82
N PHE A 100 -1.52 21.26 4.40
CA PHE A 100 -0.19 21.00 4.97
C PHE A 100 0.61 19.92 4.23
N VAL A 101 0.02 19.25 3.23
CA VAL A 101 0.64 18.12 2.52
C VAL A 101 1.01 18.50 1.08
N GLU A 102 2.30 18.36 0.75
CA GLU A 102 2.88 18.75 -0.54
C GLU A 102 2.91 17.60 -1.55
N TRP A 103 1.95 17.60 -2.48
CA TRP A 103 1.80 16.54 -3.51
C TRP A 103 2.58 16.78 -4.80
N GLY A 104 3.21 17.95 -4.97
CA GLY A 104 3.76 18.41 -6.25
C GLY A 104 4.87 17.54 -6.86
N ALA A 105 5.60 16.77 -6.05
CA ALA A 105 6.74 15.94 -6.48
C ALA A 105 6.46 14.43 -6.37
N VAL A 106 5.20 14.01 -6.31
CA VAL A 106 4.83 12.62 -6.07
C VAL A 106 4.80 11.82 -7.39
N PRO A 107 5.50 10.69 -7.50
CA PRO A 107 5.55 9.88 -8.71
C PRO A 107 4.23 9.11 -8.93
N ALA A 108 3.27 9.74 -9.61
CA ALA A 108 1.97 9.15 -9.93
C ALA A 108 2.04 7.83 -10.74
N GLY A 109 3.14 7.63 -11.49
CA GLY A 109 3.29 6.52 -12.43
C GLY A 109 3.17 5.13 -11.80
N TRP A 110 3.60 4.95 -10.54
CA TRP A 110 3.52 3.65 -9.87
C TRP A 110 2.08 3.25 -9.52
N LEU A 111 1.24 4.23 -9.16
CA LEU A 111 -0.18 3.99 -8.87
C LEU A 111 -1.03 3.82 -10.13
N GLY A 112 -0.62 4.40 -11.26
CA GLY A 112 -1.38 4.34 -12.50
C GLY A 112 -2.79 4.91 -12.32
N GLU A 113 -3.82 4.15 -12.71
CA GLU A 113 -5.23 4.54 -12.53
C GLU A 113 -5.65 4.73 -11.07
N LEU A 114 -4.94 4.11 -10.11
CA LEU A 114 -5.25 4.24 -8.69
C LEU A 114 -4.91 5.62 -8.14
N TRP A 115 -4.18 6.45 -8.91
CA TRP A 115 -3.90 7.84 -8.59
C TRP A 115 -5.18 8.70 -8.47
N ASP A 116 -6.24 8.30 -9.17
CA ASP A 116 -7.54 8.97 -9.13
C ASP A 116 -8.25 8.77 -7.79
N ALA A 117 -7.96 7.67 -7.08
CA ALA A 117 -8.51 7.44 -5.74
C ALA A 117 -8.03 8.49 -4.72
N LEU A 118 -6.96 9.22 -5.05
CA LEU A 118 -6.35 10.24 -4.20
C LEU A 118 -6.71 11.66 -4.65
N VAL A 119 -7.64 11.84 -5.60
CA VAL A 119 -7.91 13.15 -6.22
C VAL A 119 -8.29 14.22 -5.19
N ASP A 120 -9.17 13.89 -4.24
CA ASP A 120 -9.63 14.84 -3.21
C ASP A 120 -8.52 15.17 -2.21
N ALA A 121 -7.74 14.17 -1.79
CA ALA A 121 -6.61 14.37 -0.90
C ALA A 121 -5.57 15.31 -1.53
N ARG A 122 -5.27 15.11 -2.82
CA ARG A 122 -4.37 15.96 -3.60
C ARG A 122 -4.91 17.36 -3.80
N ALA A 123 -6.19 17.50 -4.15
CA ALA A 123 -6.83 18.79 -4.40
C ALA A 123 -6.89 19.66 -3.14
N THR A 124 -6.94 19.04 -1.96
CA THR A 124 -7.02 19.72 -0.67
C THR A 124 -5.69 19.78 0.08
N SER A 125 -4.58 19.33 -0.54
CA SER A 125 -3.27 19.22 0.11
C SER A 125 -3.36 18.53 1.48
N SER A 126 -4.06 17.40 1.53
CA SER A 126 -4.30 16.61 2.73
C SER A 126 -3.73 15.19 2.59
N ARG A 127 -3.76 14.40 3.67
CA ARG A 127 -3.36 12.99 3.73
C ARG A 127 -4.48 12.09 4.23
N ILE A 128 -4.42 10.81 3.89
CA ILE A 128 -5.29 9.78 4.50
C ILE A 128 -4.39 8.65 5.02
N ALA A 129 -4.31 8.52 6.34
CA ALA A 129 -3.56 7.43 6.98
C ALA A 129 -4.27 6.07 6.80
N GLN A 130 -3.53 4.98 6.73
CA GLN A 130 -4.05 3.62 6.59
C GLN A 130 -5.09 3.26 7.65
N GLU A 131 -4.87 3.70 8.89
CA GLU A 131 -5.70 3.45 10.07
C GLU A 131 -7.10 4.06 9.94
N ARG A 132 -7.32 4.93 8.95
CA ARG A 132 -8.63 5.50 8.65
C ARG A 132 -9.58 4.49 8.01
N LEU A 133 -9.07 3.43 7.39
CA LEU A 133 -9.93 2.35 6.86
C LEU A 133 -10.38 1.45 8.01
N THR A 134 -11.70 1.27 8.12
CA THR A 134 -12.30 0.35 9.09
C THR A 134 -12.07 -1.10 8.66
N VAL A 135 -12.18 -2.03 9.61
CA VAL A 135 -12.10 -3.47 9.31
C VAL A 135 -13.07 -3.89 8.21
N ASP A 136 -14.30 -3.35 8.19
CA ASP A 136 -15.27 -3.66 7.15
C ASP A 136 -14.87 -3.09 5.78
N ALA A 137 -14.25 -1.90 5.74
CA ALA A 137 -13.68 -1.36 4.51
C ALA A 137 -12.51 -2.22 4.00
N LEU A 138 -11.66 -2.71 4.90
CA LEU A 138 -10.57 -3.65 4.56
C LEU A 138 -11.13 -4.95 3.98
N ARG A 139 -12.15 -5.56 4.62
CA ARG A 139 -12.83 -6.77 4.12
C ARG A 139 -13.37 -6.56 2.70
N ALA A 140 -14.09 -5.46 2.48
CA ALA A 140 -14.64 -5.12 1.16
C ALA A 140 -13.52 -4.96 0.11
N ALA A 141 -12.45 -4.27 0.48
CA ALA A 141 -11.32 -3.99 -0.41
C ALA A 141 -10.54 -5.24 -0.83
N VAL A 142 -10.30 -6.18 0.09
CA VAL A 142 -9.55 -7.42 -0.23
C VAL A 142 -10.44 -8.48 -0.89
N GLY A 143 -11.73 -8.55 -0.53
CA GLY A 143 -12.67 -9.53 -1.09
C GLY A 143 -13.01 -9.32 -2.57
N GLY A 144 -12.92 -8.07 -3.06
CA GLY A 144 -13.17 -7.72 -4.46
C GLY A 144 -11.99 -7.93 -5.42
N SER A 145 -10.82 -8.38 -4.93
CA SER A 145 -9.59 -8.50 -5.73
C SER A 145 -9.38 -9.91 -6.33
N GLN A 146 -10.46 -10.68 -6.53
CA GLN A 146 -10.45 -12.03 -7.10
C GLN A 146 -10.24 -12.08 -8.61
#